data_AF-A0A1F3SMG9-F1
#
_entry.id   AF-A0A1F3SMG9-F1
#
_cell.length_a   1.000
_cell.length_b   1.000
_cell.length_c   1.000
_cell.angle_alpha   90.00
_cell.angle_beta   90.00
_cell.angle_gamma   90.00
#
_symmetry.space_group_name_H-M   'P 1'
#
loop_
_entity.id
_entity.type
_entity.pdbx_description
1 polymer ?
#
loop_
_entity_poly.entity_id
_entity_poly.type
_entity_poly.pdbx_seq_one_letter_code
_entity_poly.pdbx_strand_id
1 'polypeptide(L)'
;MLSCKEIVRSLSSDEDLSWGKKLELKMHLMMCKYCSQYATQLQWMKTGFKQVFQRITRIEKAKIIHFENEILKELKKKPGTASE
;
A
#
# COMPACT_ATOMS: atom_id res chain seq x y z
N MET A 1 16.28 17.07 -21.04
CA MET A 1 16.55 15.63 -20.86
C MET A 1 17.00 15.43 -19.44
N LEU A 2 16.07 15.01 -18.58
CA LEU A 2 16.39 14.53 -17.24
C LEU A 2 17.47 13.44 -17.34
N SER A 3 18.48 13.58 -16.49
CA SER A 3 19.51 12.55 -16.28
C SER A 3 18.89 11.31 -15.64
N CYS A 4 19.51 10.14 -15.84
CA CYS A 4 19.06 8.91 -15.19
C CYS A 4 18.92 9.06 -13.67
N LYS A 5 19.78 9.88 -13.05
CA LYS A 5 19.74 10.19 -11.60
C LYS A 5 18.46 10.92 -11.21
N GLU A 6 18.06 11.92 -11.99
CA GLU A 6 16.83 12.67 -11.75
C GLU A 6 15.59 11.80 -11.98
N ILE A 7 15.62 10.96 -13.01
CA ILE A 7 14.55 9.99 -13.29
C ILE A 7 14.38 9.01 -12.12
N VAL A 8 15.46 8.42 -11.63
CA VAL A 8 15.42 7.52 -10.47
C VAL A 8 14.88 8.22 -9.23
N ARG A 9 15.31 9.47 -8.98
CA ARG A 9 14.79 10.28 -7.88
C ARG A 9 13.28 10.52 -8.03
N SER A 10 12.83 10.93 -9.21
CA SER A 10 11.40 11.16 -9.50
C SER A 10 10.56 9.89 -9.42
N LEU A 11 11.10 8.72 -9.81
CA LEU A 11 10.40 7.45 -9.68
C LEU A 11 10.31 6.95 -8.24
N SER A 12 11.25 7.36 -7.38
CA SER A 12 11.30 6.96 -5.97
C SER A 12 10.53 7.91 -5.05
N SER A 13 10.32 9.15 -5.48
CA SER A 13 9.51 10.14 -4.77
C SER A 13 8.03 9.93 -5.06
N ASP A 14 7.17 10.07 -4.05
CA ASP A 14 5.71 10.07 -4.20
C ASP A 14 5.17 11.46 -4.61
N GLU A 15 6.01 12.28 -5.26
CA GLU A 15 5.67 13.64 -5.66
C GLU A 15 4.81 13.68 -6.92
N ASP A 16 3.79 14.52 -6.92
CA ASP A 16 2.98 14.79 -8.11
C ASP A 16 3.79 15.55 -9.17
N LEU A 17 4.24 14.82 -10.19
CA LEU A 17 4.94 15.40 -11.33
C LEU A 17 4.00 16.28 -12.16
N SER A 18 4.43 17.51 -12.45
CA SER A 18 3.78 18.39 -13.42
C SER A 18 3.68 17.70 -14.80
N TRP A 19 2.68 18.05 -15.60
CA TRP A 19 2.40 17.43 -16.90
C TRP A 19 3.62 17.36 -17.83
N GLY A 20 4.42 18.43 -17.90
CA GLY A 20 5.66 18.45 -18.69
C GLY A 20 6.71 17.44 -18.21
N LYS A 21 6.90 17.32 -16.89
CA LYS A 21 7.81 16.32 -16.31
C LYS A 21 7.33 14.89 -16.53
N LYS A 22 6.01 14.65 -16.53
CA LYS A 22 5.45 13.33 -16.87
C LYS A 22 5.77 12.94 -18.32
N LEU A 23 5.70 13.88 -19.26
CA LEU A 23 6.05 13.63 -20.66
C LEU A 23 7.55 13.34 -20.79
N GLU A 24 8.39 14.15 -20.17
CA GLU A 24 9.84 13.96 -20.22
C GLU A 24 10.29 12.63 -19.60
N LEU A 25 9.68 12.24 -18.48
CA LEU A 25 9.88 10.94 -17.85
C LEU A 25 9.51 9.79 -18.80
N LYS A 26 8.33 9.86 -19.44
CA LYS A 26 7.90 8.84 -20.41
C LYS A 26 8.89 8.72 -21.58
N MET A 27 9.32 9.85 -22.14
CA MET A 27 10.30 9.88 -23.23
C MET A 27 11.62 9.23 -22.80
N HIS A 28 12.11 9.56 -21.60
CA HIS A 28 13.34 8.96 -21.08
C HIS A 28 13.21 7.44 -20.89
N LEU A 29 12.09 6.96 -20.33
CA LEU A 29 11.85 5.53 -20.13
C LEU A 29 11.76 4.75 -21.45
N MET A 30 11.32 5.39 -22.53
CA MET A 30 11.31 4.77 -23.86
C MET A 30 12.72 4.66 -24.48
N MET A 31 13.63 5.57 -24.14
CA MET A 31 14.98 5.61 -24.71
C MET A 31 16.05 4.94 -23.84
N CYS A 32 15.81 4.81 -22.53
CA CYS A 32 16.77 4.27 -21.57
C CYS A 32 16.30 2.93 -20.99
N LYS A 33 16.95 1.85 -21.42
CA LYS A 33 16.66 0.48 -20.96
C LYS A 33 16.80 0.34 -19.43
N TYR A 34 17.80 0.95 -18.83
CA TYR A 34 18.06 0.84 -17.38
C TYR A 34 16.95 1.48 -16.55
N CYS A 35 16.55 2.70 -16.90
CA CYS A 35 15.47 3.39 -16.21
C CYS A 35 14.12 2.69 -16.42
N SER A 36 13.89 2.12 -17.61
CA SER A 36 12.70 1.31 -17.90
C SER A 36 12.61 0.06 -17.02
N GLN A 37 13.72 -0.68 -16.89
CA GLN A 37 13.81 -1.84 -16.01
C GLN A 37 13.60 -1.46 -14.54
N TYR A 38 14.23 -0.37 -14.09
CA TYR A 38 14.08 0.13 -12.74
C TYR A 38 12.62 0.50 -12.42
N ALA A 39 11.94 1.21 -13.33
CA ALA A 39 10.52 1.53 -13.18
C ALA A 39 9.65 0.26 -13.07
N THR A 40 9.97 -0.76 -13.86
CA THR A 40 9.29 -2.07 -13.79
C THR A 40 9.52 -2.75 -12.44
N GLN A 41 10.76 -2.75 -11.93
CA GLN A 41 11.09 -3.32 -10.60
C GLN A 41 10.31 -2.63 -9.49
N LEU A 42 10.22 -1.29 -9.50
CA LEU A 42 9.43 -0.54 -8.52
C LEU A 42 7.94 -0.92 -8.58
N GLN A 43 7.37 -1.08 -9.78
CA GLN A 43 5.98 -1.51 -9.95
C GLN A 43 5.75 -2.93 -9.41
N TRP A 44 6.70 -3.84 -9.63
CA TRP A 44 6.65 -5.20 -9.09
C TRP A 44 6.71 -5.19 -7.57
N MET A 45 7.61 -4.42 -6.97
CA MET A 45 7.70 -4.25 -5.52
C MET A 45 6.38 -3.71 -4.96
N LYS A 46 5.83 -2.62 -5.53
CA LYS A 46 4.56 -2.03 -5.10
C LYS A 46 3.42 -3.06 -5.12
N THR A 47 3.35 -3.87 -6.17
CA THR A 47 2.31 -4.89 -6.31
C THR A 47 2.52 -6.04 -5.32
N GLY A 48 3.75 -6.51 -5.18
CA GLY A 48 4.11 -7.58 -4.24
C GLY A 48 3.83 -7.18 -2.79
N PHE A 49 4.26 -5.98 -2.38
CA PHE A 49 3.94 -5.45 -1.05
C PHE A 49 2.43 -5.30 -0.83
N LYS A 50 1.69 -4.78 -1.82
CA LYS A 50 0.24 -4.68 -1.72
C LYS A 50 -0.42 -6.04 -1.50
N GLN A 51 -0.01 -7.07 -2.24
CA GLN A 51 -0.55 -8.43 -2.09
C GLN A 51 -0.20 -9.06 -0.75
N VAL A 52 1.05 -8.93 -0.30
CA VAL A 52 1.50 -9.42 1.00
C VAL A 52 0.73 -8.72 2.12
N PHE A 53 0.63 -7.40 2.06
CA PHE A 53 -0.10 -6.60 3.05
C PHE A 53 -1.57 -7.00 3.07
N GLN A 54 -2.23 -7.10 1.91
CA GLN A 54 -3.61 -7.56 1.82
C GLN A 54 -3.82 -8.96 2.41
N ARG A 55 -2.86 -9.87 2.28
CA ARG A 55 -2.94 -11.21 2.88
C ARG A 55 -2.80 -11.16 4.39
N ILE A 56 -1.85 -10.37 4.91
CA ILE A 56 -1.59 -10.23 6.35
C ILE A 56 -2.75 -9.48 7.03
N THR A 57 -3.26 -8.42 6.42
CA THR A 57 -4.36 -7.62 6.95
C THR A 57 -5.73 -8.15 6.55
N ARG A 58 -5.82 -9.36 5.98
CA ARG A 58 -7.10 -9.97 5.63
C ARG A 58 -7.84 -10.35 6.91
N ILE A 59 -8.61 -9.41 7.44
CA ILE A 59 -9.49 -9.68 8.56
C ILE A 59 -10.67 -10.51 8.04
N GLU A 60 -10.76 -11.75 8.50
CA GLU A 60 -11.93 -12.58 8.24
C GLU A 60 -13.11 -12.00 9.01
N LYS A 61 -14.10 -11.41 8.31
CA LYS A 61 -15.32 -10.88 8.92
C LYS A 61 -16.01 -11.91 9.84
N ALA A 62 -15.92 -13.19 9.50
CA ALA A 62 -16.42 -14.27 10.34
C ALA A 62 -15.77 -14.32 11.73
N LYS A 63 -14.45 -14.06 11.83
CA LYS A 63 -13.75 -13.98 13.12
C LYS A 63 -14.17 -12.75 13.92
N ILE A 64 -14.38 -11.60 13.27
CA ILE A 64 -14.87 -10.39 13.93
C ILE A 64 -16.25 -10.64 14.56
N ILE A 65 -17.19 -11.18 13.77
CA ILE A 65 -18.56 -11.47 14.23
C ILE A 65 -18.54 -12.50 15.37
N HIS A 66 -17.63 -13.48 15.32
CA HIS A 66 -17.47 -14.44 16.41
C HIS A 66 -17.01 -13.78 17.71
N PHE A 67 -15.96 -12.95 17.65
CA PHE A 67 -15.49 -12.21 18.82
C PHE A 67 -16.52 -11.22 19.36
N GLU A 68 -17.26 -10.53 18.49
CA GLU A 68 -18.33 -9.62 18.89
C GLU A 68 -19.43 -10.35 19.67
N ASN A 69 -19.86 -11.52 19.19
CA ASN A 69 -20.86 -12.34 19.87
C ASN A 69 -20.35 -12.92 21.20
N GLU A 70 -19.08 -13.32 21.28
CA GLU A 70 -18.47 -13.75 22.55
C GLU A 70 -18.45 -12.61 23.58
N ILE A 71 -18.01 -11.42 23.20
CA ILE A 71 -17.98 -10.25 24.09
C ILE A 71 -19.40 -9.92 24.58
N LEU A 72 -20.39 -9.87 23.68
CA LEU A 72 -21.78 -9.61 24.05
C LEU A 72 -22.35 -10.68 25.00
N LYS A 73 -21.94 -11.94 24.84
CA LYS A 73 -22.35 -13.05 25.71
C LYS A 73 -21.76 -12.90 27.11
N GLU A 74 -20.48 -12.55 27.23
CA GLU A 74 -19.81 -12.31 28.51
C GLU A 74 -20.37 -11.06 29.22
N LEU A 75 -20.66 -9.98 28.48
CA LEU A 75 -21.32 -8.79 29.05
C LEU A 75 -22.74 -9.09 29.55
N LYS A 76 -23.52 -9.91 28.83
CA LYS A 76 -24.85 -10.34 29.30
C LYS A 76 -24.78 -11.28 30.51
N LYS A 77 -23.69 -12.04 30.66
CA LYS A 77 -23.45 -12.95 31.79
C LYS A 77 -23.04 -12.24 33.07
N LYS A 78 -22.60 -10.99 32.99
CA LYS A 78 -22.18 -10.18 34.14
C LYS A 78 -23.27 -9.15 34.47
N PRO A 79 -24.38 -9.54 35.12
CA PRO A 79 -25.29 -8.55 35.68
C PRO A 79 -24.56 -7.85 36.83
N GLY A 80 -24.25 -6.56 36.65
CA GLY A 80 -23.91 -5.61 37.73
C GLY A 80 -22.85 -6.04 38.73
N THR A 81 -21.59 -5.67 38.49
CA THR A 81 -20.71 -5.24 39.59
C THR A 81 -20.66 -3.72 39.56
N ALA A 82 -21.76 -3.11 39.97
CA ALA A 82 -21.84 -1.73 40.41
C ALA A 82 -22.65 -1.76 41.71
N SER A 83 -21.96 -2.11 42.80
CA SER A 83 -22.42 -1.97 44.17
C SER A 83 -21.23 -1.43 44.95
N GLU A 84 -21.18 -0.11 45.08
CA GLU A 84 -21.07 0.70 46.31
C GLU A 84 -20.78 2.16 45.96
#